data_AF-G0NX23-F1
#
_entry.id   AF-G0NX23-F1
#
_cell.length_a   1.000
_cell.length_b   1.000
_cell.length_c   1.000
_cell.angle_alpha   90.00
_cell.angle_beta   90.00
_cell.angle_gamma   90.00
#
_symmetry.space_group_name_H-M   'P 1'
#
loop_
_entity.id
_entity.type
_entity.pdbx_description
1 polymer ?
#
loop_
_entity_poly.entity_id
_entity_poly.type
_entity_poly.pdbx_seq_one_letter_code
_entity_poly.pdbx_strand_id
1 'polypeptide(L)'
;MSPFIFDDVSMLLEETPILAENPEKTSNTEIHQQLLVLKQGIRVLQSGQAAFKNQLDTILRQGTEKRKQVEQPIAPKKQKLSCPRCQGDHIDLHCSSIPPSERIPSAVSKGLCLNCNGSHQGHCKKPPSCKKCQKAHLTTYHC
;
A
#
# COMPACT_ATOMS: atom_id res chain seq x y z
N MET A 1 -3.25 -19.95 -39.84
CA MET A 1 -1.87 -20.39 -40.15
C MET A 1 -1.81 -20.71 -41.62
N SER A 2 -1.24 -19.81 -42.42
CA SER A 2 -0.56 -20.05 -43.70
C SER A 2 -0.20 -18.70 -44.32
N PRO A 3 0.81 -18.66 -45.20
CA PRO A 3 1.84 -17.63 -45.32
C PRO A 3 1.58 -16.78 -46.58
N PHE A 4 2.63 -16.24 -47.20
CA PHE A 4 2.67 -15.49 -48.49
C PHE A 4 2.66 -13.96 -48.32
N ILE A 5 3.52 -13.13 -48.93
CA ILE A 5 4.67 -13.24 -49.84
C ILE A 5 5.51 -11.98 -49.56
N PHE A 6 6.83 -12.12 -49.37
CA PHE A 6 7.78 -11.02 -49.53
C PHE A 6 8.47 -11.28 -50.86
N ASP A 7 7.93 -10.72 -51.92
CA ASP A 7 8.61 -10.60 -53.19
C ASP A 7 8.30 -9.22 -53.75
N ASP A 8 9.34 -8.66 -54.36
CA ASP A 8 9.33 -7.49 -55.22
C ASP A 8 9.50 -6.11 -54.56
N VAL A 9 10.70 -5.91 -54.00
CA VAL A 9 11.33 -4.58 -54.02
C VAL A 9 12.75 -4.73 -54.55
N SER A 10 12.86 -5.06 -55.83
CA SER A 10 14.07 -4.80 -56.59
C SER A 10 13.68 -4.24 -57.95
N MET A 11 14.40 -3.19 -58.34
CA MET A 11 14.28 -2.44 -59.60
C MET A 11 13.27 -1.29 -59.61
N LEU A 12 13.74 -0.08 -59.27
CA LEU A 12 13.98 0.97 -60.27
C LEU A 12 14.54 2.25 -59.61
N LEU A 13 15.41 2.92 -60.37
CA LEU A 13 16.09 4.21 -60.16
C LEU A 13 17.44 4.08 -59.44
N GLU A 14 18.50 3.65 -60.15
CA GLU A 14 19.31 4.42 -61.11
C GLU A 14 20.17 5.50 -60.47
N GLU A 15 21.45 5.45 -60.81
CA GLU A 15 22.54 6.16 -60.19
C GLU A 15 22.57 7.67 -60.50
N THR A 16 23.18 8.39 -59.56
CA THR A 16 23.88 9.70 -59.64
C THR A 16 23.12 10.97 -59.18
N PRO A 17 23.82 11.99 -58.61
CA PRO A 17 25.24 12.10 -58.29
C PRO A 17 25.54 12.26 -56.78
N ILE A 18 26.79 11.98 -56.41
CA ILE A 18 27.40 12.45 -55.15
C ILE A 18 27.41 13.98 -55.20
N LEU A 19 26.37 14.62 -54.66
CA LEU A 19 26.37 16.06 -54.40
C LEU A 19 26.72 16.25 -52.93
N ALA A 20 27.91 16.83 -52.74
CA ALA A 20 28.50 17.23 -51.48
C ALA A 20 27.48 17.43 -50.37
N GLU A 21 27.59 16.58 -49.34
CA GLU A 21 26.89 16.71 -48.08
C GLU A 21 27.04 18.14 -47.58
N ASN A 22 25.91 18.82 -47.46
CA ASN A 22 25.84 20.07 -46.74
C ASN A 22 25.61 19.69 -45.27
N PRO A 23 26.63 19.76 -44.38
CA PRO A 23 26.54 19.25 -43.01
C PRO A 23 25.46 19.96 -42.17
N GLU A 24 24.97 21.12 -42.62
CA GLU A 24 23.88 21.85 -41.98
C GLU A 24 22.48 21.27 -42.29
N LYS A 25 22.31 20.55 -43.40
CA LYS A 25 21.01 19.94 -43.76
C LYS A 25 20.76 18.63 -43.02
N THR A 26 21.81 17.84 -42.80
CA THR A 26 21.73 16.55 -42.09
C THR A 26 21.46 16.74 -40.59
N SER A 27 22.08 17.73 -39.95
CA SER A 27 21.84 18.05 -38.54
C SER A 27 20.40 18.52 -38.28
N ASN A 28 19.82 19.32 -39.17
CA ASN A 28 18.43 19.75 -39.06
C ASN A 28 17.44 18.58 -39.19
N THR A 29 17.70 17.64 -40.10
CA THR A 29 16.86 16.44 -40.25
C THR A 29 16.94 15.52 -39.03
N GLU A 30 18.13 15.38 -38.42
CA GLU A 30 18.32 14.55 -37.24
C GLU A 30 17.63 15.15 -35.99
N ILE A 31 17.73 16.48 -35.81
CA ILE A 31 17.01 17.20 -34.75
C ILE A 31 15.49 17.04 -34.92
N HIS A 32 14.99 17.13 -36.15
CA HIS A 32 13.57 16.91 -36.43
C HIS A 32 13.12 15.49 -36.06
N GLN A 33 13.95 14.48 -36.36
CA GLN A 33 13.65 13.10 -36.03
C GLN A 33 13.66 12.87 -34.51
N GLN A 34 14.63 13.44 -33.80
CA GLN A 34 14.69 13.42 -32.33
C GLN A 34 13.46 14.09 -31.70
N LEU A 35 13.00 15.23 -32.25
CA LEU A 35 11.77 15.90 -31.80
C LEU A 35 10.52 15.05 -32.01
N LEU A 36 10.43 14.30 -33.11
CA LEU A 36 9.32 13.38 -33.36
C LEU A 36 9.30 12.24 -32.34
N VAL A 37 10.46 11.66 -32.06
CA VAL A 37 10.61 10.61 -31.04
C VAL A 37 10.24 11.16 -29.66
N LEU A 38 10.72 12.35 -29.30
CA LEU A 38 10.39 12.99 -28.03
C LEU A 38 8.89 13.27 -27.89
N LYS A 39 8.26 13.80 -28.95
CA LYS A 39 6.81 14.04 -28.99
C LYS A 39 6.03 12.74 -28.82
N GLN A 40 6.50 11.64 -29.41
CA GLN A 40 5.89 10.33 -29.21
C GLN A 40 6.08 9.82 -27.79
N GLY A 41 7.27 9.96 -27.22
CA GLY A 41 7.57 9.59 -25.83
C GLY A 41 6.68 10.33 -24.83
N ILE A 42 6.48 11.64 -25.02
CA ILE A 42 5.58 12.45 -24.19
C ILE A 42 4.14 11.92 -24.25
N ARG A 43 3.64 11.56 -25.44
CA ARG A 43 2.29 10.98 -25.58
C ARG A 43 2.14 9.66 -24.84
N VAL A 44 3.14 8.79 -24.92
CA VAL A 44 3.16 7.52 -24.18
C VAL A 44 3.13 7.79 -22.66
N LEU A 45 3.95 8.70 -22.16
CA LEU A 45 3.98 9.05 -20.74
C LEU A 45 2.65 9.63 -20.26
N GLN A 46 2.03 10.53 -21.02
CA GLN A 46 0.71 11.09 -20.71
C GLN A 46 -0.36 9.99 -20.65
N SER A 47 -0.35 9.04 -21.58
CA SER A 47 -1.28 7.91 -21.57
C SER A 47 -1.07 6.99 -20.36
N GLY A 48 0.18 6.72 -19.99
CA GLY A 48 0.52 5.94 -18.80
C GLY A 48 0.06 6.64 -17.52
N GLN A 49 0.28 7.96 -17.41
CA GLN A 49 -0.16 8.75 -16.27
C GLN A 49 -1.69 8.72 -16.11
N ALA A 50 -2.44 8.83 -17.20
CA ALA A 50 -3.90 8.71 -17.18
C ALA A 50 -4.35 7.32 -16.71
N ALA A 51 -3.71 6.26 -17.20
CA ALA A 51 -4.01 4.88 -16.77
C ALA A 51 -3.75 4.69 -15.26
N PHE A 52 -2.61 5.16 -14.76
CA PHE A 52 -2.29 5.08 -13.33
C PHE A 52 -3.28 5.86 -12.46
N LYS A 53 -3.70 7.06 -12.90
CA LYS A 53 -4.71 7.84 -12.19
C LYS A 53 -6.03 7.07 -12.06
N ASN A 54 -6.49 6.46 -13.16
CA ASN A 54 -7.71 5.65 -13.15
C ASN A 54 -7.61 4.41 -12.24
N GLN A 55 -6.43 3.77 -12.19
CA GLN A 55 -6.17 2.66 -11.27
C GLN A 55 -6.23 3.11 -9.80
N LEU A 56 -5.62 4.26 -9.47
CA LEU A 56 -5.68 4.83 -8.12
C LEU A 56 -7.13 5.16 -7.71
N ASP A 57 -7.89 5.80 -8.59
CA ASP A 57 -9.30 6.11 -8.33
C ASP A 57 -10.12 4.84 -8.08
N THR A 58 -9.84 3.77 -8.83
CA THR A 58 -10.49 2.46 -8.64
C THR A 58 -10.15 1.86 -7.27
N ILE A 59 -8.87 1.87 -6.87
CA ILE A 59 -8.43 1.36 -5.57
C ILE A 59 -9.06 2.16 -4.42
N LEU A 60 -9.11 3.49 -4.54
CA LEU A 60 -9.73 4.36 -3.54
C LEU A 60 -11.23 4.08 -3.40
N ARG A 61 -11.95 3.90 -4.51
CA ARG A 61 -13.37 3.51 -4.49
C ARG A 61 -13.58 2.16 -3.83
N GLN A 62 -12.81 1.13 -4.21
CA GLN A 62 -12.87 -0.19 -3.56
C GLN A 62 -12.56 -0.13 -2.06
N GLY A 63 -11.61 0.70 -1.65
CA GLY A 63 -11.28 0.92 -0.23
C GLY A 63 -12.41 1.59 0.55
N THR A 64 -13.10 2.58 -0.04
CA THR A 64 -14.25 3.25 0.60
C THR A 64 -15.49 2.35 0.68
N GLU A 65 -15.76 1.54 -0.34
CA GLU A 65 -16.87 0.57 -0.35
C GLU A 65 -16.66 -0.53 0.70
N LYS A 66 -15.43 -1.06 0.83
CA LYS A 66 -15.10 -2.03 1.89
C LYS A 66 -15.25 -1.46 3.30
N ARG A 67 -15.03 -0.15 3.51
CA ARG A 67 -15.24 0.50 4.82
C ARG A 67 -16.73 0.70 5.15
N LYS A 68 -17.56 1.04 4.16
CA LYS A 68 -19.01 1.20 4.36
C LYS A 68 -19.73 -0.10 4.76
N GLN A 69 -19.17 -1.27 4.43
CA GLN A 69 -19.73 -2.56 4.86
C GLN A 69 -19.29 -2.99 6.28
N VAL A 70 -18.38 -2.26 6.93
CA VAL A 70 -17.94 -2.53 8.32
C VAL A 70 -18.63 -1.62 9.34
N GLU A 71 -19.27 -0.53 8.90
CA GLU A 71 -20.10 0.32 9.76
C GLU A 71 -21.58 -0.07 9.71
N GLN A 72 -21.91 -1.22 10.30
CA GLN A 72 -23.14 -1.26 11.09
C GLN A 72 -22.73 -1.00 12.56
N PRO A 73 -23.07 0.17 13.13
CA PRO A 73 -23.06 0.32 14.58
C PRO A 73 -24.26 -0.45 15.11
N ILE A 74 -24.12 -1.78 15.24
CA ILE A 74 -24.90 -2.49 16.23
C ILE A 74 -24.37 -1.95 17.55
N ALA A 75 -25.10 -1.00 18.14
CA ALA A 75 -24.85 -0.55 19.50
C ALA A 75 -24.63 -1.80 20.34
N PRO A 76 -23.43 -2.01 20.93
CA PRO A 76 -23.26 -3.15 21.80
C PRO A 76 -24.20 -2.87 22.98
N LYS A 77 -25.32 -3.61 23.02
CA LYS A 77 -26.00 -3.88 24.29
C LYS A 77 -24.86 -4.19 25.24
N LYS A 78 -24.65 -3.35 26.26
CA LYS A 78 -23.56 -3.49 27.24
C LYS A 78 -23.65 -4.93 27.78
N GLN A 79 -22.97 -5.87 27.14
CA GLN A 79 -22.83 -7.22 27.62
C GLN A 79 -22.01 -7.02 28.88
N LYS A 80 -22.61 -7.35 30.02
CA LYS A 80 -21.89 -7.41 31.29
C LYS A 80 -20.61 -8.20 30.99
N LEU A 81 -19.46 -7.57 31.15
CA LEU A 81 -18.15 -8.17 30.91
C LEU A 81 -17.92 -9.18 32.04
N SER A 82 -18.60 -10.32 31.99
CA SER A 82 -18.36 -11.40 32.92
C SER A 82 -17.12 -12.14 32.45
N CYS A 83 -16.07 -12.12 33.26
CA CYS A 83 -14.87 -12.88 32.98
C CYS A 83 -15.22 -14.38 32.89
N PRO A 84 -14.79 -15.11 31.84
CA PRO A 84 -15.12 -16.53 31.69
C PRO A 84 -14.44 -17.44 32.72
N ARG A 85 -13.44 -16.94 33.46
CA ARG A 85 -12.74 -17.71 34.50
C ARG A 85 -13.36 -17.56 35.89
N CYS A 86 -13.72 -16.34 36.29
CA CYS A 86 -14.19 -16.06 37.66
C CYS A 86 -15.61 -15.47 37.71
N GLN A 87 -16.24 -15.25 36.56
CA GLN A 87 -17.56 -14.62 36.42
C GLN A 87 -17.66 -13.19 36.99
N GLY A 88 -16.53 -12.58 37.33
CA GLY A 88 -16.45 -11.21 37.85
C GLY A 88 -16.61 -10.14 36.76
N ASP A 89 -16.95 -8.92 37.19
CA ASP A 89 -17.13 -7.75 36.32
C ASP A 89 -15.80 -7.05 36.02
N HIS A 90 -14.98 -7.69 35.18
CA HIS A 90 -13.73 -7.11 34.68
C HIS A 90 -13.36 -7.71 33.32
N ILE A 91 -12.58 -6.96 32.54
CA ILE A 91 -11.94 -7.50 31.33
C ILE A 91 -11.00 -8.67 31.70
N ASP A 92 -10.99 -9.73 30.89
CA ASP A 92 -10.28 -10.99 31.18
C ASP A 92 -8.85 -10.80 31.69
N LEU A 93 -8.09 -9.88 31.09
CA LEU A 93 -6.68 -9.64 31.42
C LEU A 93 -6.45 -9.07 32.83
N HIS A 94 -7.50 -8.54 33.46
CA HIS A 94 -7.48 -8.06 34.84
C HIS A 94 -7.92 -9.13 35.85
N CYS A 95 -8.29 -10.32 35.39
CA CYS A 95 -8.68 -11.42 36.26
C CYS A 95 -7.55 -11.80 37.22
N SER A 96 -7.87 -11.82 38.53
CA SER A 96 -6.98 -12.32 39.57
C SER A 96 -6.65 -13.80 39.39
N SER A 97 -7.55 -14.58 38.77
CA SER A 97 -7.37 -16.00 38.49
C SER A 97 -6.46 -16.28 37.28
N ILE A 98 -6.03 -15.27 36.52
CA ILE A 98 -5.00 -15.46 35.48
C ILE A 98 -3.62 -15.22 36.11
N PRO A 99 -2.75 -16.24 36.17
CA PRO A 99 -1.41 -16.10 36.71
C PRO A 99 -0.59 -15.11 35.86
N PRO A 100 0.34 -14.36 36.45
CA PRO A 100 1.17 -13.39 35.73
C PRO A 100 1.80 -13.93 34.44
N SER A 101 2.26 -15.18 34.45
CA SER A 101 2.84 -15.90 33.32
C SER A 101 1.91 -16.02 32.12
N GLU A 102 0.59 -16.13 32.33
CA GLU A 102 -0.41 -16.29 31.27
C GLU A 102 -0.95 -14.95 30.75
N ARG A 103 -0.68 -13.84 31.44
CA ARG A 103 -1.27 -12.54 31.08
C ARG A 103 -0.68 -11.95 29.81
N ILE A 104 0.64 -12.02 29.66
CA ILE A 104 1.35 -11.54 28.46
C ILE A 104 0.91 -12.33 27.21
N PRO A 105 0.97 -13.69 27.17
CA PRO A 105 0.54 -14.43 25.99
C PRO A 105 -0.94 -14.21 25.68
N SER A 106 -1.80 -14.08 26.70
CA SER A 106 -3.21 -13.74 26.51
C SER A 106 -3.39 -12.37 25.84
N ALA A 107 -2.64 -11.35 26.26
CA ALA A 107 -2.69 -10.02 25.67
C ALA A 107 -2.21 -10.01 24.22
N VAL A 108 -1.11 -10.73 23.93
CA VAL A 108 -0.56 -10.87 22.57
C VAL A 108 -1.55 -11.59 21.65
N SER A 109 -2.14 -12.70 22.10
CA SER A 109 -3.14 -13.45 21.32
C SER A 109 -4.38 -12.63 20.96
N LYS A 110 -4.74 -11.66 21.83
CA LYS A 110 -5.85 -10.73 21.61
C LYS A 110 -5.44 -9.46 20.86
N GLY A 111 -4.18 -9.34 20.44
CA GLY A 111 -3.65 -8.17 19.74
C GLY A 111 -3.69 -6.88 20.58
N LEU A 112 -3.55 -7.01 21.91
CA LEU A 112 -3.64 -5.89 22.83
C LEU A 112 -2.25 -5.35 23.17
N CYS A 113 -2.14 -4.03 23.26
CA CYS A 113 -0.90 -3.37 23.66
C CYS A 113 -0.53 -3.74 25.09
N LEU A 114 0.70 -4.22 25.31
CA LEU A 114 1.18 -4.58 26.64
C LEU A 114 1.25 -3.38 27.60
N ASN A 115 1.41 -2.16 27.10
CA ASN A 115 1.52 -0.94 27.90
C ASN A 115 0.16 -0.32 28.29
N CYS A 116 -0.90 -0.51 27.50
CA CYS A 116 -2.17 0.17 27.76
C CYS A 116 -3.41 -0.74 27.74
N ASN A 117 -3.24 -2.01 27.38
CA ASN A 117 -4.29 -3.00 27.14
C ASN A 117 -5.34 -2.56 26.11
N GLY A 118 -5.00 -1.61 25.24
CA GLY A 118 -5.84 -1.13 24.16
C GLY A 118 -5.45 -1.71 22.80
N SER A 119 -6.40 -1.69 21.86
CA SER A 119 -6.18 -2.05 20.46
C SER A 119 -5.68 -0.83 19.68
N HIS A 120 -4.40 -0.82 19.30
CA HIS A 120 -3.85 0.21 18.42
C HIS A 120 -2.73 -0.36 17.54
N GLN A 121 -2.52 0.25 16.38
CA GLN A 121 -1.39 -0.04 15.50
C GLN A 121 -0.24 0.94 15.78
N GLY A 122 1.01 0.46 15.72
CA GLY A 122 2.19 1.28 15.97
C GLY A 122 2.45 1.58 17.45
N HIS A 123 3.23 2.64 17.72
CA HIS A 123 3.69 2.97 19.07
C HIS A 123 2.55 3.39 20.00
N CYS A 124 2.63 2.92 21.25
CA CYS A 124 1.68 3.30 22.29
C CYS A 124 1.86 4.79 22.66
N LYS A 125 0.77 5.55 22.67
CA LYS A 125 0.78 6.97 23.08
C LYS A 125 0.86 7.16 24.61
N LYS A 126 0.59 6.12 25.40
CA LYS A 126 0.75 6.20 26.85
C LYS A 126 2.23 6.11 27.21
N PRO A 127 2.72 6.95 28.14
CA PRO A 127 4.08 6.79 28.64
C PRO A 127 4.25 5.38 29.22
N PRO A 128 5.44 4.78 29.14
CA PRO A 128 5.75 3.56 29.85
C PRO A 128 5.73 3.90 31.34
N SER A 129 4.62 3.66 32.02
CA SER A 129 4.53 3.92 33.45
C SER A 129 3.76 2.83 34.17
N CYS A 130 4.43 2.29 35.17
CA CYS A 130 3.82 1.36 36.07
C CYS A 130 2.91 2.05 37.08
N LYS A 131 1.66 1.59 37.22
CA LYS A 131 0.81 2.02 38.35
C LYS A 131 1.25 1.44 39.70
N LYS A 132 1.93 0.29 39.74
CA LYS A 132 2.33 -0.40 40.98
C LYS A 132 3.72 0.01 41.50
N CYS A 133 4.74 0.05 40.65
CA CYS A 133 6.11 0.36 41.04
C CYS A 133 6.57 1.77 40.64
N GLN A 134 5.73 2.54 39.93
CA GLN A 134 6.05 3.90 39.45
C GLN A 134 7.31 4.00 38.57
N LYS A 135 7.88 2.87 38.14
CA LYS A 135 9.03 2.81 37.22
C LYS A 135 8.58 2.81 35.76
N ALA A 136 9.49 3.21 34.88
CA ALA A 136 9.27 3.16 33.44
C ALA A 136 9.41 1.73 32.92
N HIS A 137 8.30 1.11 32.54
CA HIS A 137 8.31 -0.18 31.85
C HIS A 137 7.22 -0.24 30.79
N LEU A 138 7.49 -0.97 29.71
CA LEU A 138 6.67 -1.05 28.51
C LEU A 138 5.48 -2.03 28.63
N THR A 139 5.25 -2.58 29.82
CA THR A 139 4.18 -3.55 30.10
C THR A 139 3.34 -3.12 31.30
N THR A 140 2.06 -3.48 31.34
CA THR A 140 1.19 -3.33 32.52
C THR A 140 1.22 -4.54 33.44
N TYR A 141 1.87 -5.61 32.97
CA TYR A 141 1.99 -6.89 33.65
C TYR A 141 3.26 -6.91 34.50
N HIS A 142 3.09 -7.19 35.79
CA HIS A 142 4.17 -7.52 36.71
C HIS A 142 4.32 -9.02 36.80
N CYS A 143 5.56 -9.48 36.75
CA CYS A 143 5.96 -10.75 37.32
C CYS A 143 5.99 -10.64 38.84
#